data_AF-A0A354V202-F1
#
_entry.id   AF-A0A354V202-F1
#
_cell.length_a   1.000
_cell.length_b   1.000
_cell.length_c   1.000
_cell.angle_alpha   90.00
_cell.angle_beta   90.00
_cell.angle_gamma   90.00
#
_symmetry.space_group_name_H-M   'P 1'
#
loop_
_entity.id
_entity.type
_entity.pdbx_description
1 polymer ?
#
loop_
_entity_poly.entity_id
_entity_poly.type
_entity_poly.pdbx_seq_one_letter_code
_entity_poly.pdbx_strand_id
1 'polypeptide(L)'
;MMKPSIPHPLRVAAVTTPAVGIFWCVGEVLVIDRSTLDQAETYGDCITLAAGHYERWPEWQALGTARLVAKLYPGCSSSTEYDEWPSGRVVFETPAPHASAPIAALEPHRRCP
;
A
#
# COMPACT_ATOMS: atom_id res chain seq x y z
N MET A 1 -32.68 27.66 6.53
CA MET A 1 -31.85 27.59 7.76
C MET A 1 -30.75 26.55 7.53
N MET A 2 -29.54 26.95 7.11
CA MET A 2 -28.43 26.02 6.91
C MET A 2 -27.68 25.85 8.22
N LYS A 3 -27.51 24.60 8.69
CA LYS A 3 -26.65 24.29 9.85
C LYS A 3 -25.19 24.46 9.44
N PRO A 4 -24.35 25.17 10.20
CA PRO A 4 -22.93 25.23 9.91
C PRO A 4 -22.32 23.84 10.14
N SER A 5 -21.65 23.31 9.10
CA SER A 5 -20.82 22.11 9.20
C SER A 5 -19.57 22.47 9.98
N ILE A 6 -19.44 21.94 11.20
CA ILE A 6 -18.21 22.06 11.98
C ILE A 6 -17.14 21.24 11.25
N PRO A 7 -16.01 21.83 10.81
CA PRO A 7 -14.92 21.05 10.26
C PRO A 7 -14.42 20.08 11.33
N HIS A 8 -14.45 18.78 11.02
CA HIS A 8 -13.88 17.76 11.87
C HIS A 8 -12.41 18.12 12.08
N PRO A 9 -11.92 18.31 13.32
CA PRO A 9 -10.53 18.65 13.54
C PRO A 9 -9.68 17.55 12.91
N LEU A 10 -8.83 17.92 11.94
CA LEU A 10 -7.82 17.02 11.41
C LEU A 10 -6.98 16.56 12.60
N ARG A 11 -7.22 15.32 13.03
CA ARG A 11 -6.44 14.69 14.08
C ARG A 11 -4.99 14.68 13.59
N VAL A 12 -4.10 15.37 14.31
CA VAL A 12 -2.66 15.28 14.05
C VAL A 12 -2.29 13.82 14.32
N ALA A 13 -2.21 13.04 13.24
CA ALA A 13 -1.72 11.67 13.30
C ALA A 13 -0.30 11.73 13.83
N ALA A 14 0.03 10.86 14.79
CA ALA A 14 1.41 10.70 15.24
C ALA A 14 2.31 10.45 14.01
N VAL A 15 3.53 11.00 14.02
CA VAL A 15 4.50 10.74 12.95
C VAL A 15 4.76 9.23 12.93
N THR A 16 4.26 8.56 11.90
CA THR A 16 4.49 7.13 11.68
C THR A 16 5.56 6.98 10.63
N THR A 17 6.46 6.01 10.82
CA THR A 17 7.44 5.64 9.79
C THR A 17 6.68 5.26 8.51
N PRO A 18 7.06 5.83 7.35
CA PRO A 18 6.47 5.46 6.07
C PRO A 18 6.57 3.95 5.84
N ALA A 19 5.50 3.38 5.29
CA ALA A 19 5.40 1.94 5.07
C ALA A 19 4.51 1.61 3.89
N VAL A 20 4.77 0.43 3.34
CA VAL A 20 3.99 -0.21 2.28
C VAL A 20 3.43 -1.51 2.82
N GLY A 21 2.41 -2.05 2.15
CA GLY A 21 1.73 -3.21 2.70
C GLY A 21 0.51 -3.65 1.93
N ILE A 22 -0.07 -4.73 2.43
CA ILE A 22 -1.34 -5.27 1.99
C ILE A 22 -2.36 -5.02 3.09
N PHE A 23 -3.58 -4.72 2.69
CA PHE A 23 -4.71 -4.68 3.60
C PHE A 23 -5.87 -5.52 3.08
N TRP A 24 -6.64 -6.05 4.01
CA TRP A 24 -7.87 -6.80 3.76
C TRP A 24 -8.98 -6.25 4.65
N CYS A 25 -10.19 -6.11 4.11
CA CYS A 25 -11.37 -5.87 4.92
C CYS A 25 -12.12 -7.20 5.09
N VAL A 26 -12.01 -7.79 6.27
CA VAL A 26 -12.62 -9.08 6.60
C VAL A 26 -13.75 -8.83 7.59
N GLY A 27 -14.99 -8.90 7.09
CA GLY A 27 -16.16 -8.41 7.81
C GLY A 27 -16.04 -6.91 8.06
N GLU A 28 -16.06 -6.50 9.33
CA GLU A 28 -15.85 -5.11 9.76
C GLU A 28 -14.41 -4.84 10.26
N VAL A 29 -13.49 -5.79 10.06
CA VAL A 29 -12.11 -5.70 10.57
C VAL A 29 -11.15 -5.40 9.42
N LEU A 30 -10.41 -4.30 9.56
CA LEU A 30 -9.29 -3.97 8.67
C LEU A 30 -8.01 -4.65 9.17
N VAL A 31 -7.52 -5.62 8.41
CA VAL A 31 -6.25 -6.30 8.67
C VAL A 31 -5.17 -5.68 7.81
N ILE A 32 -4.03 -5.33 8.41
CA ILE A 32 -2.91 -4.67 7.72
C ILE A 32 -1.63 -5.48 7.97
N ASP A 33 -1.01 -5.92 6.89
CA ASP A 33 0.35 -6.44 6.87
C ASP A 33 1.25 -5.39 6.21
N ARG A 34 2.24 -4.88 6.96
CA ARG A 34 3.07 -3.75 6.53
C ARG A 34 4.54 -3.99 6.81
N SER A 35 5.38 -3.40 5.96
CA SER A 35 6.82 -3.29 6.12
C SER A 35 7.24 -1.84 5.95
N THR A 36 8.26 -1.39 6.69
CA THR A 36 8.82 -0.05 6.52
C THR A 36 9.56 0.05 5.18
N LEU A 37 9.74 1.26 4.65
CA LEU A 37 10.34 1.44 3.32
C LEU A 37 11.76 0.86 3.20
N ASP A 38 12.53 0.83 4.29
CA ASP A 38 13.87 0.25 4.36
C ASP A 38 13.89 -1.29 4.36
N GLN A 39 12.77 -1.92 4.70
CA GLN A 39 12.57 -3.36 4.73
C GLN A 39 11.71 -3.88 3.58
N ALA A 40 11.26 -2.97 2.70
CA ALA A 40 10.42 -3.28 1.56
C ALA A 40 11.27 -3.52 0.30
N GLU A 41 10.63 -4.03 -0.75
CA GLU A 41 11.29 -4.39 -2.00
C GLU A 41 10.92 -3.45 -3.14
N THR A 42 11.86 -3.25 -4.07
CA THR A 42 11.59 -2.51 -5.31
C THR A 42 10.86 -3.40 -6.31
N TYR A 43 9.83 -2.86 -6.94
CA TYR A 43 9.06 -3.48 -8.01
C TYR A 43 8.82 -2.45 -9.12
N GLY A 44 9.64 -2.51 -10.17
CA GLY A 44 9.62 -1.49 -11.23
C GLY A 44 9.90 -0.10 -10.66
N ASP A 45 8.99 0.85 -10.90
CA ASP A 45 9.07 2.23 -10.43
C ASP A 45 8.35 2.44 -9.07
N CYS A 46 8.18 1.39 -8.26
CA CYS A 46 7.64 1.53 -6.91
C CYS A 46 8.36 0.65 -5.88
N ILE A 47 8.15 0.97 -4.61
CA ILE A 47 8.52 0.15 -3.46
C ILE A 47 7.24 -0.53 -2.95
N THR A 48 7.30 -1.83 -2.68
CA THR A 48 6.17 -2.65 -2.27
C THR A 48 6.55 -3.67 -1.21
N LEU A 49 5.55 -4.22 -0.52
CA LEU A 49 5.77 -5.34 0.39
C LEU A 49 6.16 -6.59 -0.43
N ALA A 50 7.29 -7.20 -0.06
CA ALA A 50 7.81 -8.42 -0.68
C ALA A 50 6.78 -9.55 -0.76
N ALA A 51 6.10 -9.80 0.36
CA ALA A 51 5.12 -10.86 0.46
C ALA A 51 3.89 -10.60 -0.44
N GLY A 52 3.40 -11.66 -1.07
CA GLY A 52 2.20 -11.66 -1.91
C GLY A 52 0.91 -11.88 -1.12
N HIS A 53 -0.23 -11.48 -1.69
CA HIS A 53 -1.55 -11.79 -1.14
C HIS A 53 -1.78 -13.31 -0.99
N TYR A 54 -1.36 -14.05 -2.02
CA TYR A 54 -1.46 -15.51 -2.10
C TYR A 54 -0.50 -16.26 -1.17
N GLU A 55 0.46 -15.59 -0.56
CA GLU A 55 1.35 -16.20 0.44
C GLU A 55 0.77 -16.02 1.84
N ARG A 56 0.28 -14.82 2.16
CA ARG A 56 -0.22 -14.49 3.51
C ARG A 56 -1.56 -15.13 3.85
N TRP A 57 -2.47 -15.25 2.88
CA TRP A 57 -3.78 -15.84 3.17
C TRP A 57 -3.72 -17.34 3.55
N PRO A 58 -2.99 -18.21 2.81
CA PRO A 58 -2.83 -19.60 3.20
C PRO A 58 -2.09 -19.78 4.54
N GLU A 59 -1.13 -18.91 4.86
CA GLU A 59 -0.48 -18.90 6.18
C GLU A 59 -1.49 -18.67 7.31
N TRP A 60 -2.44 -17.75 7.12
CA TRP A 60 -3.50 -17.50 8.09
C TRP A 60 -4.47 -18.67 8.20
N GLN A 61 -4.84 -19.28 7.07
CA GLN A 61 -5.65 -20.50 7.06
C GLN A 61 -4.99 -21.63 7.85
N ALA A 62 -3.69 -21.83 7.66
CA ALA A 62 -2.91 -22.85 8.36
C ALA A 62 -2.80 -22.64 9.88
N LEU A 63 -2.95 -21.40 10.37
CA LEU A 63 -2.96 -21.12 11.82
C LEU A 63 -4.23 -21.64 12.51
N GLY A 64 -5.35 -21.74 11.77
CA GLY A 64 -6.66 -22.09 12.31
C GLY A 64 -7.30 -21.00 13.16
N THR A 65 -8.62 -21.09 13.36
CA THR A 65 -9.46 -20.06 14.00
C THR A 65 -8.94 -19.62 15.38
N ALA A 66 -8.62 -20.57 16.25
CA ALA A 66 -8.21 -20.27 17.63
C ALA A 66 -6.93 -19.42 17.69
N ARG A 67 -5.96 -19.69 16.83
CA ARG A 67 -4.67 -19.00 16.83
C ARG A 67 -4.76 -17.64 16.11
N LEU A 68 -5.64 -17.50 15.11
CA LEU A 68 -5.95 -16.22 14.51
C LEU A 68 -6.57 -15.26 15.54
N VAL A 69 -7.61 -15.71 16.24
CA VAL A 69 -8.27 -14.90 17.29
C VAL A 69 -7.28 -14.51 18.39
N ALA A 70 -6.42 -15.43 18.82
CA ALA A 70 -5.36 -15.13 19.81
C ALA A 70 -4.36 -14.06 19.35
N LYS A 71 -4.16 -13.93 18.03
CA LYS A 71 -3.32 -12.91 17.39
C LYS A 71 -4.13 -11.67 16.96
N LEU A 72 -5.40 -11.56 17.37
CA LEU A 72 -6.32 -10.49 16.99
C LEU A 72 -6.63 -10.41 15.49
N TYR A 73 -6.46 -11.53 14.76
CA TYR A 73 -6.94 -11.67 13.39
C TYR A 73 -8.38 -12.19 13.36
N PRO A 74 -9.15 -11.88 12.31
CA PRO A 74 -10.48 -12.42 12.07
C PRO A 74 -10.44 -13.95 11.97
N GLY A 75 -11.21 -14.64 12.84
CA GLY A 75 -11.23 -16.11 12.85
C GLY A 75 -11.77 -16.72 11.55
N CYS A 76 -12.68 -16.04 10.86
CA CYS A 76 -13.27 -16.50 9.60
C CYS A 76 -12.26 -16.57 8.43
N SER A 77 -11.11 -15.88 8.53
CA SER A 77 -10.03 -16.02 7.54
C SER A 77 -9.48 -17.44 7.45
N SER A 78 -9.74 -18.30 8.46
CA SER A 78 -9.34 -19.71 8.43
C SER A 78 -10.22 -20.62 7.56
N SER A 79 -11.41 -20.17 7.17
CA SER A 79 -12.41 -21.01 6.49
C SER A 79 -13.02 -20.36 5.24
N THR A 80 -12.50 -19.21 4.81
CA THR A 80 -12.96 -18.47 3.63
C THR A 80 -11.84 -18.38 2.61
N GLU A 81 -12.20 -18.34 1.32
CA GLU A 81 -11.23 -18.12 0.25
C GLU A 81 -10.73 -16.66 0.27
N TYR A 82 -9.55 -16.45 -0.30
CA TYR A 82 -8.93 -15.12 -0.37
C TYR A 82 -9.81 -14.12 -1.13
N ASP A 83 -10.36 -14.53 -2.28
CA ASP A 83 -11.13 -13.66 -3.18
C ASP A 83 -12.52 -13.29 -2.62
N GLU A 84 -12.95 -13.88 -1.50
CA GLU A 84 -14.20 -13.52 -0.82
C GLU A 84 -14.14 -12.12 -0.17
N TRP A 85 -12.93 -11.64 0.14
CA TRP A 85 -12.74 -10.40 0.89
C TRP A 85 -12.06 -9.32 0.04
N PRO A 86 -12.58 -8.08 0.05
CA PRO A 86 -11.91 -6.99 -0.65
C PRO A 86 -10.53 -6.76 -0.02
N SER A 87 -9.53 -6.72 -0.88
CA SER A 87 -8.14 -6.49 -0.52
C SER A 87 -7.53 -5.43 -1.41
N GLY A 88 -6.45 -4.83 -0.93
CA GLY A 88 -5.71 -3.84 -1.67
C GLY A 88 -4.28 -3.75 -1.18
N ARG A 89 -3.47 -2.99 -1.95
CA ARG A 89 -2.06 -2.83 -1.69
C ARG A 89 -1.71 -1.35 -1.69
N VAL A 90 -0.93 -0.95 -0.69
CA VAL A 90 -0.30 0.35 -0.63
C VAL A 90 1.13 0.19 -1.12
N VAL A 91 1.47 0.90 -2.19
CA VAL A 91 2.82 1.00 -2.74
C VAL A 91 3.33 2.42 -2.56
N PHE A 92 4.66 2.57 -2.54
CA PHE A 92 5.30 3.87 -2.58
C PHE A 92 5.89 4.08 -3.97
N GLU A 93 5.32 5.01 -4.74
CA GLU A 93 5.83 5.34 -6.06
C GLU A 93 7.19 6.01 -5.93
N THR A 94 8.18 5.49 -6.65
CA THR A 94 9.44 6.20 -6.86
C THR A 94 9.30 6.91 -8.19
N PRO A 95 9.33 8.25 -8.24
CA PRO A 95 9.35 8.94 -9.52
C PRO A 95 10.45 8.31 -10.36
N ALA A 96 10.09 7.81 -11.55
CA ALA A 96 11.09 7.49 -12.56
C ALA A 96 12.03 8.71 -12.60
N PRO A 97 13.37 8.52 -12.61
CA PRO A 97 14.26 9.66 -12.75
C PRO A 97 13.74 10.41 -13.95
N HIS A 98 13.20 11.62 -13.72
CA HIS A 98 12.82 12.51 -14.80
C HIS A 98 14.03 12.45 -15.71
N ALA A 99 13.83 12.03 -16.97
CA ALA A 99 14.83 12.25 -17.97
C ALA A 99 14.96 13.77 -18.05
N SER A 100 15.78 14.32 -17.16
CA SER A 100 16.50 15.56 -17.34
C SER A 100 17.44 15.26 -18.50
N ALA A 101 16.86 15.05 -19.69
CA ALA A 101 17.54 15.43 -20.89
C ALA A 101 17.93 16.88 -20.61
N PRO A 102 19.23 17.21 -20.59
CA PRO A 102 19.59 18.60 -20.60
C PRO A 102 18.85 19.20 -21.80
N ILE A 103 18.31 20.40 -21.63
CA ILE A 103 17.96 21.26 -22.76
C ILE A 103 19.31 21.55 -23.43
N ALA A 104 19.82 20.57 -24.19
CA ALA A 104 20.95 20.74 -25.06
C ALA A 104 20.42 21.63 -26.18
N ALA A 105 20.87 22.89 -26.10
CA ALA A 105 20.82 23.92 -27.12
C ALA A 105 20.11 23.51 -28.41
N LEU A 106 18.95 24.13 -28.68
CA LEU A 106 18.57 24.38 -30.07
C LEU A 106 19.76 25.12 -30.70
N GLU A 107 20.61 24.40 -31.44
CA GLU A 107 21.54 25.04 -32.35
C GLU A 107 20.73 25.89 -33.34
N PRO A 108 21.08 27.17 -33.55
CA PRO A 108 20.40 27.96 -34.55
C PRO A 108 20.66 27.30 -35.90
N HIS A 109 19.58 26.86 -36.55
CA HIS A 109 19.58 26.32 -37.89
C HIS A 109 20.60 27.04 -38.78
N ARG A 110 21.58 26.29 -39.27
CA ARG A 110 22.41 26.72 -40.40
C ARG A 110 21.47 27.16 -41.52
N ARG A 111 21.59 28.42 -41.96
CA ARG A 111 21.02 28.83 -43.25
C ARG A 111 21.70 27.98 -44.33
N CYS A 112 20.88 27.28 -45.11
CA CYS A 112 21.30 26.71 -46.37
C CYS A 112 21.66 27.86 -47.33
N PRO A 113 22.74 27.75 -48.13
CA PRO A 113 23.13 28.76 -49.12
C PRO A 113 22.10 28.90 -50.25
#